data_AF-A0A2T4XC92-F1
#
_entry.id   AF-A0A2T4XC92-F1
#
_cell.length_a   1.000
_cell.length_b   1.000
_cell.length_c   1.000
_cell.angle_alpha   90.00
_cell.angle_beta   90.00
_cell.angle_gamma   90.00
#
_symmetry.space_group_name_H-M   'P 1'
#
loop_
_entity.id
_entity.type
_entity.pdbx_description
1 polymer ?
#
loop_
_entity_poly.entity_id
_entity_poly.type
_entity_poly.pdbx_seq_one_letter_code
_entity_poly.pdbx_strand_id
1 'polypeptide(L)'
;MDKQQEILDTPLDELGAMAALNHKFTRRNNLDFGINAFLVTISLLLGIIVLPAQDMMIFALLWHLLLGGYQLLSASVGAIRGNVQKAYYLCFAIGYPMLLFPLTEWLFSVADGNLKNAALALAFYLLPLLGAFYFTTLCYNAQKSSSAL
;
A
#
# COMPACT_ATOMS: atom_id res chain seq x y z
N MET A 1 19.11 -1.44 -24.86
CA MET A 1 19.50 -0.14 -25.43
C MET A 1 19.31 0.92 -24.36
N ASP A 2 20.45 1.25 -23.76
CA ASP A 2 20.91 2.54 -23.22
C ASP A 2 20.00 3.32 -22.27
N LYS A 3 20.18 3.05 -20.97
CA LYS A 3 19.92 4.02 -19.87
C LYS A 3 21.09 4.13 -18.88
N GLN A 4 22.25 3.55 -19.18
CA GLN A 4 23.40 3.51 -18.26
C GLN A 4 24.50 4.54 -18.57
N GLN A 5 24.40 5.30 -19.67
CA GLN A 5 25.45 6.24 -20.08
C GLN A 5 25.28 7.67 -19.57
N GLU A 6 24.18 8.02 -18.90
CA GLU A 6 23.93 9.39 -18.41
C GLU A 6 24.46 9.64 -16.98
N ILE A 7 25.02 8.61 -16.32
CA ILE A 7 25.54 8.69 -14.94
C ILE A 7 27.01 9.14 -14.90
N LEU A 8 27.73 9.10 -16.03
CA LEU A 8 29.17 9.42 -16.06
C LEU A 8 29.50 10.92 -16.14
N ASP A 9 28.54 11.78 -16.48
CA ASP A 9 28.75 13.23 -16.66
C ASP A 9 28.22 14.06 -15.48
N THR A 10 27.75 13.44 -14.41
CA THR A 10 27.27 14.16 -13.23
C THR A 10 28.46 14.64 -12.39
N PRO A 11 28.58 15.94 -12.05
CA PRO A 11 29.69 16.44 -11.26
C PRO A 11 29.80 15.67 -9.93
N LEU A 12 31.03 15.35 -9.50
CA LEU A 12 31.31 14.49 -8.35
C LEU A 12 30.62 14.93 -7.05
N ASP A 13 30.35 16.24 -6.90
CA ASP A 13 29.63 16.82 -5.78
C ASP A 13 28.12 16.46 -5.77
N GLU A 14 27.50 16.27 -6.93
CA GLU A 14 26.11 15.82 -7.06
C GLU A 14 25.97 14.33 -6.82
N LEU A 15 27.00 13.52 -7.15
CA LEU A 15 27.04 12.09 -6.84
C LEU A 15 27.06 11.81 -5.33
N GLY A 16 27.79 12.61 -4.55
CA GLY A 16 27.78 12.54 -3.09
C GLY A 16 26.42 12.93 -2.47
N ALA A 17 25.80 13.99 -3.01
CA ALA A 17 24.46 14.41 -2.59
C ALA A 17 23.36 13.41 -3.00
N MET A 18 23.45 12.84 -4.20
CA MET A 18 22.58 11.78 -4.72
C MET A 18 22.72 10.48 -3.93
N ALA A 19 23.94 10.06 -3.58
CA ALA A 19 24.17 8.88 -2.74
C ALA A 19 23.60 9.07 -1.33
N ALA A 20 23.74 10.27 -0.73
CA ALA A 20 23.14 10.58 0.57
C ALA A 20 21.59 10.66 0.51
N LEU A 21 21.02 11.16 -0.59
CA LEU A 21 19.58 11.14 -0.87
C LEU A 21 19.07 9.70 -1.03
N ASN A 22 19.72 8.90 -1.86
CA ASN A 22 19.41 7.49 -2.07
C ASN A 22 19.45 6.72 -0.74
N HIS A 23 20.51 6.89 0.06
CA HIS A 23 20.64 6.20 1.35
C HIS A 23 19.53 6.60 2.35
N LYS A 24 19.06 7.86 2.31
CA LYS A 24 17.90 8.33 3.10
C LYS A 24 16.57 7.76 2.58
N PHE A 25 16.41 7.63 1.26
CA PHE A 25 15.24 7.00 0.65
C PHE A 25 15.17 5.50 0.96
N THR A 26 16.29 4.78 0.90
CA THR A 26 16.40 3.35 1.22
C THR A 26 16.04 3.06 2.67
N ARG A 27 16.62 3.82 3.62
CA ARG A 27 16.35 3.60 5.05
C ARG A 27 14.87 3.82 5.40
N ARG A 28 14.20 4.75 4.72
CA ARG A 28 12.76 4.99 4.89
C ARG A 28 11.89 3.92 4.25
N ASN A 29 12.22 3.47 3.03
CA ASN A 29 11.47 2.39 2.40
C ASN A 29 11.58 1.07 3.18
N ASN A 30 12.71 0.81 3.85
CA ASN A 30 12.85 -0.34 4.75
C ASN A 30 11.97 -0.22 6.00
N LEU A 31 11.88 0.99 6.57
CA LEU A 31 10.99 1.27 7.71
C LEU A 31 9.52 1.13 7.29
N ASP A 32 9.16 1.68 6.13
CA ASP A 32 7.81 1.58 5.57
C ASP A 32 7.43 0.12 5.29
N PHE A 33 8.36 -0.67 4.75
CA PHE A 33 8.18 -2.11 4.56
C PHE A 33 7.93 -2.83 5.90
N GLY A 34 8.78 -2.60 6.91
CA GLY A 34 8.65 -3.25 8.21
C GLY A 34 7.34 -2.94 8.92
N ILE A 35 6.94 -1.66 8.94
CA ILE A 35 5.68 -1.23 9.54
C ILE A 35 4.50 -1.83 8.77
N ASN A 36 4.51 -1.77 7.43
CA ASN A 36 3.39 -2.28 6.65
C ASN A 36 3.27 -3.81 6.72
N ALA A 37 4.39 -4.53 6.71
CA ALA A 37 4.41 -5.98 6.89
C ALA A 37 3.83 -6.41 8.25
N PHE A 38 4.17 -5.68 9.32
CA PHE A 38 3.59 -5.89 10.65
C PHE A 38 2.08 -5.64 10.64
N LEU A 39 1.63 -4.50 10.10
CA LEU A 39 0.21 -4.15 10.06
C LEU A 39 -0.61 -5.15 9.22
N VAL A 40 -0.09 -5.61 8.08
CA VAL A 40 -0.70 -6.66 7.24
C VAL A 40 -0.79 -7.99 8.00
N THR A 41 0.26 -8.37 8.71
CA THR A 41 0.28 -9.62 9.49
C THR A 41 -0.79 -9.63 10.58
N ILE A 42 -0.92 -8.53 11.33
CA ILE A 42 -1.99 -8.41 12.34
C ILE A 42 -3.36 -8.38 11.66
N SER A 43 -3.49 -7.72 10.51
CA SER A 43 -4.75 -7.70 9.78
C SER A 43 -5.19 -9.12 9.40
N LEU A 44 -4.27 -9.95 8.87
CA LEU A 44 -4.55 -11.35 8.55
C LEU A 44 -4.98 -12.15 9.78
N LEU A 45 -4.30 -11.98 10.92
CA LEU A 45 -4.66 -12.65 12.17
C LEU A 45 -6.06 -12.24 12.66
N LEU A 46 -6.40 -10.95 12.58
CA LEU A 46 -7.74 -10.45 12.91
C LEU A 46 -8.80 -11.05 11.99
N GLY A 47 -8.51 -11.23 10.70
CA GLY A 47 -9.43 -11.87 9.75
C GLY A 47 -9.82 -13.28 10.13
N ILE A 48 -8.85 -14.08 10.58
CA ILE A 48 -9.09 -15.46 11.02
C ILE A 48 -10.02 -15.47 12.25
N ILE A 49 -9.88 -14.48 13.14
CA ILE A 49 -10.68 -14.36 14.37
C ILE A 49 -12.08 -13.81 14.09
N VAL A 50 -12.22 -12.89 13.14
CA VAL A 50 -13.46 -12.16 12.86
C VAL A 50 -14.42 -12.96 11.97
N LEU A 51 -13.92 -13.88 11.14
CA LEU A 51 -14.74 -14.77 10.31
C LEU A 51 -15.80 -15.57 11.12
N PRO A 52 -15.47 -16.18 12.28
CA PRO A 52 -16.46 -16.87 13.12
C PRO A 52 -17.22 -15.96 14.11
N ALA A 53 -16.75 -14.74 14.38
CA ALA A 53 -17.27 -13.84 15.42
C ALA A 53 -17.56 -12.45 14.83
N GLN A 54 -18.76 -12.28 14.25
CA GLN A 54 -19.16 -11.04 13.56
C GLN A 54 -19.23 -9.82 14.48
N ASP A 55 -19.39 -10.02 15.79
CA ASP A 55 -19.30 -8.99 16.82
C ASP A 55 -17.91 -8.33 16.89
N MET A 56 -16.87 -9.01 16.39
CA MET A 56 -15.52 -8.46 16.30
C MET A 56 -15.23 -7.71 14.99
N MET A 57 -16.21 -7.61 14.07
CA MET A 57 -16.02 -6.96 12.76
C MET A 57 -15.61 -5.48 12.87
N ILE A 58 -16.05 -4.80 13.93
CA ILE A 58 -15.67 -3.39 14.17
C ILE A 58 -14.17 -3.24 14.45
N PHE A 59 -13.54 -4.21 15.10
CA PHE A 59 -12.09 -4.20 15.34
C PHE A 59 -11.32 -4.42 14.04
N ALA A 60 -11.80 -5.30 13.16
CA ALA A 60 -11.22 -5.48 11.82
C ALA A 60 -11.28 -4.18 11.00
N LEU A 61 -12.43 -3.49 11.01
CA LEU A 61 -12.60 -2.23 10.29
C LEU A 61 -11.69 -1.12 10.82
N LEU A 62 -11.60 -0.98 12.15
CA LEU A 62 -10.68 -0.03 12.78
C LEU A 62 -9.21 -0.33 12.44
N TRP A 63 -8.84 -1.61 12.41
CA TRP A 63 -7.50 -2.02 12.01
C TRP A 63 -7.21 -1.71 10.54
N HIS A 64 -8.17 -1.96 9.65
CA HIS A 64 -8.06 -1.59 8.23
C HIS A 64 -7.96 -0.08 8.02
N LEU A 65 -8.64 0.72 8.85
CA LEU A 65 -8.49 2.18 8.85
C LEU A 65 -7.07 2.61 9.23
N LEU A 66 -6.49 2.00 10.27
CA LEU A 66 -5.11 2.26 10.68
C LEU A 66 -4.11 1.84 9.59
N LEU A 67 -4.28 0.65 9.03
CA LEU A 67 -3.46 0.12 7.93
C LEU A 67 -3.51 1.03 6.70
N GLY A 68 -4.72 1.36 6.23
CA GLY A 68 -4.92 2.23 5.07
C GLY A 68 -4.44 3.66 5.32
N GLY A 69 -4.70 4.21 6.51
CA GLY A 69 -4.24 5.54 6.91
C GLY A 69 -2.72 5.66 6.91
N TYR A 70 -2.03 4.66 7.46
CA TYR A 70 -0.57 4.59 7.41
C TYR A 70 -0.04 4.54 5.97
N GLN A 71 -0.63 3.71 5.12
CA GLN A 71 -0.22 3.57 3.72
C GLN A 71 -0.43 4.85 2.92
N LEU A 72 -1.57 5.53 3.11
CA LEU A 72 -1.84 6.82 2.47
C LEU A 72 -0.85 7.90 2.93
N LEU A 73 -0.52 7.95 4.22
CA LEU A 73 0.50 8.86 4.75
C LEU A 73 1.89 8.56 4.17
N SER A 74 2.31 7.29 4.17
CA SER A 74 3.60 6.88 3.62
C SER A 74 3.68 7.14 2.11
N ALA A 75 2.60 6.87 1.38
CA ALA A 75 2.47 7.16 -0.05
C ALA A 75 2.52 8.67 -0.33
N SER A 76 1.81 9.49 0.45
CA SER A 76 1.80 10.96 0.31
C SER A 76 3.18 11.55 0.56
N VAL A 77 3.84 11.12 1.63
CA VAL A 77 5.22 11.54 1.94
C VAL A 77 6.18 11.10 0.84
N GLY A 78 5.98 9.92 0.26
CA GLY A 78 6.74 9.45 -0.89
C GLY A 78 6.50 10.28 -2.16
N ALA A 79 5.24 10.60 -2.45
CA ALA A 79 4.84 11.37 -3.62
C ALA A 79 5.39 12.80 -3.59
N ILE A 80 5.29 13.50 -2.45
CA ILE A 80 5.86 14.84 -2.25
C ILE A 80 7.37 14.86 -2.51
N ARG A 81 8.04 13.73 -2.31
CA ARG A 81 9.50 13.59 -2.48
C ARG A 81 9.91 13.03 -3.84
N GLY A 82 8.98 12.93 -4.79
CA GLY A 82 9.25 12.48 -6.15
C GLY A 82 9.26 10.96 -6.35
N ASN A 83 8.81 10.15 -5.39
CA ASN A 83 8.64 8.71 -5.61
C ASN A 83 7.37 8.45 -6.44
N VAL A 84 7.56 8.25 -7.74
CA VAL A 84 6.49 8.05 -8.73
C VAL A 84 5.65 6.80 -8.42
N GLN A 85 6.24 5.72 -7.91
CA GLN A 85 5.49 4.50 -7.58
C GLN A 85 4.52 4.73 -6.43
N LYS A 86 4.97 5.45 -5.39
CA LYS A 86 4.10 5.84 -4.26
C LYS A 86 3.03 6.85 -4.67
N ALA A 87 3.33 7.74 -5.62
CA ALA A 87 2.34 8.66 -6.20
C ALA A 87 1.25 7.90 -6.98
N TYR A 88 1.62 6.93 -7.83
CA TYR A 88 0.62 6.09 -8.50
C TYR A 88 -0.22 5.31 -7.50
N TYR A 89 0.41 4.70 -6.49
CA TYR A 89 -0.33 4.03 -5.43
C TYR A 89 -1.34 4.95 -4.75
N LEU A 90 -0.96 6.19 -4.43
CA LEU A 90 -1.85 7.17 -3.81
C LEU A 90 -3.06 7.47 -4.69
N CYS A 91 -2.85 7.72 -5.99
CA CYS A 91 -3.92 7.97 -6.94
C CYS A 91 -4.88 6.77 -7.05
N PHE A 92 -4.35 5.55 -7.12
CA PHE A 92 -5.17 4.34 -7.15
C PHE A 92 -5.90 4.10 -5.82
N ALA A 93 -5.23 4.29 -4.68
CA ALA A 93 -5.81 4.08 -3.36
C ALA A 93 -6.96 5.05 -3.05
N ILE A 94 -6.95 6.26 -3.64
CA ILE A 94 -8.05 7.24 -3.52
C ILE A 94 -9.12 7.01 -4.60
N GLY A 95 -8.73 6.80 -5.86
CA GLY A 95 -9.67 6.64 -6.97
C GLY A 95 -10.46 5.32 -6.91
N TYR A 96 -9.82 4.25 -6.42
CA TYR A 96 -10.44 2.94 -6.28
C TYR A 96 -11.70 2.95 -5.41
N PRO A 97 -11.70 3.42 -4.15
CA PRO A 97 -12.91 3.45 -3.33
C PRO A 97 -14.00 4.37 -3.90
N MET A 98 -13.64 5.46 -4.60
CA MET A 98 -14.62 6.31 -5.29
C MET A 98 -15.39 5.57 -6.38
N LEU A 99 -14.74 4.63 -7.08
CA LEU A 99 -15.37 3.78 -8.08
C LEU A 99 -16.06 2.56 -7.47
N LEU A 100 -15.52 2.03 -6.36
CA LEU A 100 -16.05 0.85 -5.71
C LEU A 100 -17.37 1.13 -5.01
N PHE A 101 -17.52 2.30 -4.38
CA PHE A 101 -18.73 2.69 -3.65
C PHE A 101 -20.02 2.56 -4.49
N PRO A 102 -20.16 3.23 -5.66
CA PRO A 102 -21.36 3.12 -6.48
C PRO A 102 -21.55 1.70 -7.04
N LEU A 103 -20.46 0.97 -7.32
CA LEU A 103 -20.54 -0.42 -7.76
C LEU A 103 -21.11 -1.33 -6.67
N THR A 104 -20.69 -1.14 -5.41
CA THR A 104 -21.20 -1.91 -4.27
C THR A 104 -22.66 -1.59 -3.97
N GLU A 105 -23.04 -0.31 -3.98
CA GLU A 105 -24.44 0.14 -3.87
C GLU A 105 -25.33 -0.52 -4.92
N TRP A 106 -24.90 -0.49 -6.18
CA TRP A 106 -25.60 -1.17 -7.26
C TRP A 106 -25.67 -2.68 -7.01
N LEU A 107 -24.57 -3.35 -6.64
CA LEU A 107 -24.57 -4.78 -6.35
C LEU A 107 -25.54 -5.13 -5.21
N PHE A 108 -25.60 -4.32 -4.15
CA PHE A 108 -26.54 -4.52 -3.03
C PHE A 108 -28.01 -4.32 -3.41
N SER A 109 -28.29 -3.56 -4.47
CA SER A 109 -29.65 -3.37 -4.98
C SER A 109 -30.15 -4.55 -5.82
N VAL A 110 -29.25 -5.38 -6.36
CA VAL A 110 -29.59 -6.50 -7.28
C VAL A 110 -29.29 -7.87 -6.66
N ALA A 111 -28.50 -7.95 -5.59
CA ALA A 111 -28.06 -9.21 -5.00
C ALA A 111 -28.79 -9.57 -3.69
N ASP A 112 -29.19 -10.83 -3.57
CA ASP A 112 -29.83 -11.37 -2.37
C ASP A 112 -28.85 -12.07 -1.41
N GLY A 113 -29.11 -11.88 -0.10
CA GLY A 113 -28.57 -12.65 1.02
C GLY A 113 -27.08 -13.02 0.95
N ASN A 114 -26.78 -14.24 0.48
CA ASN A 114 -25.42 -14.78 0.45
C ASN A 114 -24.48 -14.04 -0.50
N LEU A 115 -24.99 -13.53 -1.63
CA LEU A 115 -24.19 -12.72 -2.56
C LEU A 115 -23.87 -11.35 -1.95
N LYS A 116 -24.82 -10.76 -1.21
CA LYS A 116 -24.64 -9.51 -0.47
C LYS A 116 -23.58 -9.62 0.62
N ASN A 117 -23.59 -10.70 1.39
CA ASN A 117 -22.56 -10.95 2.41
C ASN A 117 -21.18 -11.25 1.81
N ALA A 118 -21.11 -12.00 0.71
CA ALA A 118 -19.87 -12.25 -0.02
C ALA A 118 -19.30 -10.95 -0.62
N ALA A 119 -20.14 -10.08 -1.17
CA ALA A 119 -19.75 -8.77 -1.71
C ALA A 119 -19.22 -7.83 -0.60
N LEU A 120 -19.85 -7.82 0.58
CA LEU A 120 -19.35 -7.11 1.77
C LEU A 120 -17.96 -7.58 2.16
N ALA A 121 -17.77 -8.89 2.32
CA ALA A 121 -16.48 -9.46 2.70
C ALA A 121 -15.39 -9.17 1.64
N LEU A 122 -15.75 -9.25 0.35
CA LEU A 122 -14.81 -8.95 -0.73
C LEU A 122 -14.39 -7.47 -0.72
N ALA A 123 -15.36 -6.56 -0.64
CA ALA A 123 -15.14 -5.11 -0.76
C ALA A 123 -14.46 -4.51 0.46
N PHE A 124 -14.84 -4.93 1.67
CA PHE A 124 -14.36 -4.32 2.92
C PHE A 124 -13.20 -5.04 3.57
N TYR A 125 -12.89 -6.26 3.14
CA TYR A 125 -11.83 -7.07 3.76
C TYR A 125 -10.75 -7.47 2.76
N LEU A 126 -11.10 -8.25 1.73
CA LEU A 126 -10.11 -8.81 0.80
C LEU A 126 -9.43 -7.74 -0.07
N LEU A 127 -10.20 -6.80 -0.61
CA LEU A 127 -9.68 -5.76 -1.51
C LEU A 127 -8.72 -4.78 -0.81
N PRO A 128 -9.03 -4.25 0.39
CA PRO A 128 -8.08 -3.47 1.18
C PRO A 128 -6.80 -4.25 1.52
N LEU A 129 -6.91 -5.53 1.84
CA LEU A 129 -5.76 -6.40 2.10
C LEU A 129 -4.88 -6.59 0.86
N LEU A 130 -5.47 -6.79 -0.33
CA LEU A 130 -4.73 -6.88 -1.58
C LEU A 130 -3.98 -5.58 -1.90
N GLY A 131 -4.62 -4.43 -1.70
CA GLY A 131 -3.97 -3.13 -1.82
C GLY A 131 -2.79 -2.98 -0.85
N ALA A 132 -2.98 -3.43 0.39
CA ALA A 132 -1.93 -3.42 1.41
C ALA A 132 -0.74 -4.33 1.06
N PHE A 133 -1.01 -5.52 0.52
CA PHE A 133 0.02 -6.42 0.01
C PHE A 133 0.79 -5.81 -1.16
N TYR A 134 0.09 -5.16 -2.09
CA TYR A 134 0.72 -4.47 -3.21
C TYR A 134 1.64 -3.33 -2.72
N PHE A 135 1.19 -2.52 -1.77
CA PHE A 135 2.05 -1.48 -1.16
C PHE A 135 3.28 -2.07 -0.47
N THR A 136 3.11 -3.17 0.28
CA THR A 136 4.21 -3.89 0.92
C THR A 136 5.23 -4.37 -0.11
N THR A 137 4.76 -4.90 -1.24
CA THR A 137 5.60 -5.38 -2.34
C THR A 137 6.35 -4.24 -3.03
N LEU A 138 5.72 -3.08 -3.21
CA LEU A 138 6.38 -1.87 -3.72
C LEU A 138 7.54 -1.44 -2.79
N CYS A 139 7.31 -1.43 -1.47
CA CYS A 139 8.35 -1.12 -0.49
C CYS A 139 9.49 -2.14 -0.49
N TYR A 140 9.17 -3.44 -0.61
CA TYR A 140 10.17 -4.52 -0.70
C TYR A 140 11.03 -4.43 -1.97
N ASN A 141 10.42 -4.17 -3.13
CA ASN A 141 11.15 -4.03 -4.38
C ASN A 141 12.08 -2.81 -4.36
N ALA A 142 11.63 -1.71 -3.75
CA ALA A 142 12.48 -0.54 -3.54
C ALA A 142 13.66 -0.83 -2.57
N GLN A 143 13.45 -1.67 -1.56
CA GLN A 143 14.53 -2.16 -0.69
C GLN A 143 15.54 -3.01 -1.45
N LYS A 144 15.09 -4.02 -2.19
CA LYS A 144 15.94 -4.96 -2.94
C LYS A 144 16.77 -4.26 -4.02
N SER A 145 16.18 -3.28 -4.69
CA SER A 145 16.85 -2.50 -5.73
C SER A 145 17.98 -1.63 -5.16
N SER A 146 17.90 -1.24 -3.88
CA SER A 146 18.95 -0.47 -3.21
C SER A 146 20.07 -1.33 -2.62
N SER A 147 19.87 -2.64 -2.42
CA SER A 147 20.92 -3.55 -1.91
C SER A 147 21.81 -4.14 -3.02
N ALA A 148 21.48 -3.87 -4.28
CA ALA A 148 22.23 -4.35 -5.46
C ALA A 148 23.18 -3.29 -6.05
N LEU A 149 23.22 -2.10 -5.44
CA LEU A 149 24.16 -1.00 -5.69
C LEU A 149 25.12 -0.92 -4.51
#